data_AF-A0A812V7S8-F1
#
_entry.id   AF-A0A812V7S8-F1
#
_cell.length_a   1.000
_cell.length_b   1.000
_cell.length_c   1.000
_cell.angle_alpha   90.00
_cell.angle_beta   90.00
_cell.angle_gamma   90.00
#
_symmetry.space_group_name_H-M   'P 1'
#
loop_
_entity.id
_entity.type
_entity.pdbx_description
1 polymer ?
#
loop_
_entity_poly.entity_id
_entity_poly.type
_entity_poly.pdbx_seq_one_letter_code
_entity_poly.pdbx_strand_id
1 'polypeptide(L)'
;MAAAMVAASVAAPNPAAAEVPKFSFFGLGGGIQSDIYNQNDNPINPYSQFSEIGADNVYQARKPDEVDRRKKDLAAALTRFENTDVYIKTKQAQQLKSNLLEAANMRQDLIYFSGGEGSPAYQKARDFSQKIATLGVDGEQKQWGLAAQDYAAATKILKEWKDVAKF
;
A
#
# COMPACT_ATOMS: atom_id res chain seq x y z
N MET A 1 22.35 -66.50 24.92
CA MET A 1 20.91 -66.47 25.30
C MET A 1 20.60 -65.08 25.85
N ALA A 2 19.54 -64.45 25.34
CA ALA A 2 18.74 -63.33 25.87
C ALA A 2 19.36 -61.93 26.11
N ALA A 3 18.78 -60.92 25.44
CA ALA A 3 18.11 -59.73 26.02
C ALA A 3 17.75 -58.74 24.87
N ALA A 4 16.50 -58.73 24.39
CA ALA A 4 15.42 -57.81 24.79
C ALA A 4 15.50 -56.42 24.10
N MET A 5 14.65 -56.23 23.08
CA MET A 5 14.32 -54.93 22.50
C MET A 5 13.77 -53.99 23.59
N VAL A 6 14.22 -52.74 23.60
CA VAL A 6 13.45 -51.62 24.17
C VAL A 6 13.50 -50.47 23.18
N ALA A 7 12.40 -50.30 22.45
CA ALA A 7 12.06 -49.06 21.78
C ALA A 7 11.64 -48.04 22.85
N ALA A 8 12.53 -47.11 23.17
CA ALA A 8 12.19 -45.95 23.98
C ALA A 8 11.83 -44.79 23.04
N SER A 9 10.53 -44.69 22.75
CA SER A 9 9.90 -43.50 22.18
C SER A 9 10.13 -42.31 23.14
N VAL A 10 11.02 -41.39 22.77
CA VAL A 10 11.12 -40.08 23.44
C VAL A 10 9.98 -39.23 22.89
N ALA A 11 8.81 -39.36 23.50
CA ALA A 11 7.70 -38.44 23.28
C ALA A 11 8.11 -37.07 23.84
N ALA A 12 8.06 -36.05 22.98
CA ALA A 12 8.20 -34.66 23.39
C ALA A 12 7.14 -34.34 24.46
N PRO A 13 7.47 -33.56 25.50
CA PRO A 13 6.49 -33.16 26.50
C PRO A 13 5.41 -32.29 25.83
N ASN A 14 4.15 -32.67 26.01
CA ASN A 14 3.01 -31.83 25.67
C ASN A 14 3.15 -30.48 26.42
N PRO A 15 2.84 -29.34 25.77
CA PRO A 15 2.79 -28.07 26.47
C PRO A 15 1.76 -28.16 27.59
N ALA A 16 2.16 -27.73 28.78
CA ALA A 16 1.36 -27.76 30.00
C ALA A 16 -0.05 -27.21 29.73
N ALA A 17 -1.06 -28.01 30.08
CA ALA A 17 -2.44 -27.57 30.11
C ALA A 17 -2.55 -26.37 31.05
N ALA A 18 -2.72 -25.17 30.49
CA ALA A 18 -3.01 -23.97 31.25
C ALA A 18 -4.46 -24.09 31.75
N GLU A 19 -4.64 -24.53 32.99
CA GLU A 19 -5.93 -24.49 33.66
C GLU A 19 -6.35 -23.01 33.85
N VAL A 20 -7.21 -22.54 32.95
CA VAL A 20 -7.84 -21.22 33.00
C VAL A 20 -8.73 -21.14 34.25
N PRO A 21 -8.57 -20.14 35.14
CA PRO A 21 -9.37 -20.03 36.36
C PRO A 21 -10.84 -19.76 36.02
N LYS A 22 -11.71 -20.70 36.41
CA LYS A 22 -13.17 -20.60 36.22
C LYS A 22 -13.78 -19.78 37.36
N PHE A 23 -13.97 -18.48 37.15
CA PHE A 23 -14.79 -17.66 38.06
C PHE A 23 -16.28 -17.84 37.75
N SER A 24 -16.90 -18.80 38.42
CA SER A 24 -18.34 -19.04 38.39
C SER A 24 -19.00 -18.45 39.64
N PHE A 25 -19.51 -17.21 39.55
CA PHE A 25 -20.39 -16.65 40.59
C PHE A 25 -21.74 -16.11 40.04
N PHE A 26 -21.90 -16.00 38.72
CA PHE A 26 -23.20 -15.74 38.11
C PHE A 26 -23.41 -16.72 36.94
N GLY A 27 -24.38 -17.62 37.12
CA GLY A 27 -24.76 -18.62 36.14
C GLY A 27 -25.51 -18.02 34.96
N LEU A 28 -24.77 -17.51 33.97
CA LEU A 28 -25.23 -17.55 32.59
C LEU A 28 -24.66 -18.83 31.97
N GLY A 29 -25.54 -19.82 31.77
CA GLY A 29 -25.20 -21.16 31.33
C GLY A 29 -24.45 -21.21 30.00
N GLY A 30 -23.67 -22.29 29.84
CA GLY A 30 -23.00 -22.62 28.57
C GLY A 30 -21.82 -21.73 28.24
N GLY A 31 -20.88 -21.57 29.19
CA GLY A 31 -19.66 -20.80 28.99
C GLY A 31 -18.80 -21.38 27.88
N ILE A 32 -18.97 -20.86 26.66
CA ILE A 32 -17.84 -20.72 25.75
C ILE A 32 -16.87 -19.83 26.53
N GLN A 33 -15.81 -20.44 27.06
CA GLN A 33 -14.67 -19.70 27.58
C GLN A 33 -14.37 -18.62 26.56
N SER A 34 -14.40 -17.35 26.96
CA SER A 34 -13.89 -16.26 26.13
C SER A 34 -12.37 -16.40 26.08
N ASP A 35 -11.92 -17.45 25.43
CA ASP A 35 -10.55 -17.63 25.04
C ASP A 35 -10.33 -16.65 23.90
N ILE A 36 -9.69 -15.53 24.26
CA ILE A 36 -9.37 -14.40 23.37
C ILE A 36 -8.64 -14.89 22.11
N TYR A 37 -7.92 -16.01 22.19
CA TYR A 37 -7.16 -16.56 21.08
C TYR A 37 -7.96 -17.53 20.19
N ASN A 38 -8.97 -18.23 20.72
CA ASN A 38 -9.86 -19.10 19.93
C ASN A 38 -10.98 -18.34 19.22
N GLN A 39 -11.21 -17.08 19.57
CA GLN A 39 -12.08 -16.16 18.83
C GLN A 39 -11.34 -15.43 17.70
N ASN A 40 -10.02 -15.61 17.59
CA ASN A 40 -9.22 -14.97 16.57
C ASN A 40 -9.27 -15.79 15.27
N ASP A 41 -9.86 -15.20 14.23
CA ASP A 41 -9.94 -15.78 12.88
C ASP A 41 -8.63 -15.61 12.07
N ASN A 42 -7.52 -15.37 12.77
CA ASN A 42 -6.17 -15.27 12.20
C ASN A 42 -5.29 -16.43 12.70
N PRO A 43 -5.21 -17.54 11.95
CA PRO A 43 -4.43 -18.71 12.35
C PRO A 43 -2.91 -18.49 12.26
N ILE A 44 -2.44 -17.47 11.52
CA ILE A 44 -1.01 -17.22 11.30
C ILE A 44 -0.44 -16.24 12.34
N ASN A 45 -1.19 -15.23 12.77
CA ASN A 45 -0.70 -14.20 13.68
C ASN A 45 -1.61 -14.03 14.91
N PRO A 46 -1.25 -14.63 16.07
CA PRO A 46 -2.05 -14.54 17.29
C PRO A 46 -2.10 -13.13 17.91
N TYR A 47 -1.28 -12.19 17.42
CA TYR A 47 -1.29 -10.79 17.85
C TYR A 47 -2.08 -9.86 16.91
N SER A 48 -2.53 -10.35 15.76
CA SER A 48 -3.43 -9.60 14.88
C SER A 48 -4.88 -9.89 15.27
N GLN A 49 -5.68 -8.84 15.42
CA GLN A 49 -7.13 -8.98 15.62
C GLN A 49 -7.90 -9.04 14.29
N PHE A 50 -7.23 -8.80 13.17
CA PHE A 50 -7.83 -8.86 11.83
C PHE A 50 -7.62 -10.24 11.21
N SER A 51 -8.66 -10.75 10.55
CA SER A 51 -8.58 -11.95 9.71
C SER A 51 -7.66 -11.74 8.51
N GLU A 52 -7.24 -12.83 7.90
CA GLU A 52 -6.36 -12.78 6.73
C GLU A 52 -7.08 -12.21 5.49
N ILE A 53 -6.28 -11.70 4.55
CA ILE A 53 -6.81 -11.20 3.29
C ILE A 53 -7.20 -12.39 2.41
N GLY A 54 -8.47 -12.80 2.46
CA GLY A 54 -9.04 -13.92 1.71
C GLY A 54 -10.20 -13.54 0.80
N ALA A 55 -10.75 -14.54 0.10
CA ALA A 55 -11.90 -14.38 -0.81
C ALA A 55 -13.20 -14.02 -0.07
N ASP A 56 -13.31 -14.39 1.20
CA ASP A 56 -14.49 -14.16 2.05
C ASP A 56 -14.55 -12.74 2.62
N ASN A 57 -13.56 -11.90 2.32
CA ASN A 57 -13.54 -10.51 2.75
C ASN A 57 -14.48 -9.63 1.94
N VAL A 58 -15.18 -8.72 2.64
CA VAL A 58 -16.06 -7.71 2.02
C VAL A 58 -15.27 -6.79 1.06
N TYR A 59 -14.03 -6.48 1.43
CA TYR A 59 -13.11 -5.76 0.57
C TYR A 59 -12.43 -6.72 -0.40
N GLN A 60 -12.61 -6.47 -1.69
CA GLN A 60 -11.90 -7.18 -2.75
C GLN A 60 -10.97 -6.17 -3.42
N ALA A 61 -9.70 -6.54 -3.56
CA ALA A 61 -8.75 -5.71 -4.26
C ALA A 61 -9.11 -5.63 -5.75
N ARG A 62 -8.98 -4.44 -6.35
CA ARG A 62 -9.21 -4.20 -7.78
C ARG A 62 -10.65 -4.46 -8.25
N LYS A 63 -11.64 -4.10 -7.43
CA LYS A 63 -13.03 -4.02 -7.90
C LYS A 63 -13.11 -3.06 -9.09
N PRO A 64 -13.93 -3.34 -10.13
CA PRO A 64 -14.06 -2.48 -11.30
C PRO A 64 -14.34 -1.01 -10.95
N ASP A 65 -15.23 -0.77 -9.97
CA ASP A 65 -15.57 0.57 -9.50
C ASP A 65 -14.39 1.33 -8.89
N GLU A 66 -13.49 0.63 -8.18
CA GLU A 66 -12.30 1.23 -7.59
C GLU A 66 -11.30 1.61 -8.68
N VAL A 67 -11.11 0.72 -9.65
CA VAL A 67 -10.22 0.92 -10.80
C VAL A 67 -10.69 2.13 -11.61
N ASP A 68 -11.99 2.23 -11.89
CA ASP A 68 -12.57 3.35 -12.63
C ASP A 68 -12.46 4.68 -11.87
N ARG A 69 -12.68 4.67 -10.55
CA ARG A 69 -12.50 5.86 -9.71
C ARG A 69 -11.05 6.34 -9.75
N ARG A 70 -10.09 5.45 -9.47
CA ARG A 70 -8.65 5.78 -9.50
C ARG A 70 -8.19 6.22 -10.88
N LYS A 71 -8.75 5.65 -11.95
CA LYS A 71 -8.43 6.06 -13.32
C LYS A 71 -8.90 7.49 -13.60
N LYS A 72 -10.10 7.86 -13.14
CA LYS A 72 -10.60 9.24 -13.24
C LYS A 72 -9.78 10.21 -12.41
N ASP A 73 -9.43 9.83 -11.18
CA ASP A 73 -8.61 10.66 -10.29
C ASP A 73 -7.21 10.88 -10.88
N LEU A 74 -6.59 9.82 -11.40
CA LEU A 74 -5.31 9.91 -12.08
C LEU A 74 -5.41 10.79 -13.34
N ALA A 75 -6.43 10.61 -14.17
CA ALA A 75 -6.63 11.45 -15.36
C ALA A 75 -6.76 12.94 -14.98
N ALA A 76 -7.54 13.27 -13.94
CA ALA A 76 -7.68 14.63 -13.44
C ALA A 76 -6.34 15.19 -12.92
N ALA A 77 -5.55 14.38 -12.22
CA ALA A 77 -4.23 14.76 -11.73
C ALA A 77 -3.23 15.00 -12.88
N LEU A 78 -3.27 14.19 -13.94
CA LEU A 78 -2.43 14.38 -15.13
C LEU A 78 -2.79 15.66 -15.88
N THR A 79 -4.08 15.98 -16.04
CA THR A 79 -4.51 17.26 -16.62
C THR A 79 -4.04 18.45 -15.79
N ARG A 80 -4.06 18.34 -14.45
CA ARG A 80 -3.49 19.36 -13.55
C ARG A 80 -1.98 19.49 -13.73
N PHE A 81 -1.27 18.37 -13.88
CA PHE A 81 0.17 18.38 -14.14
C PHE A 81 0.49 19.11 -15.46
N GLU A 82 -0.33 18.99 -16.50
CA GLU A 82 -0.14 19.72 -17.76
C GLU A 82 -0.20 21.25 -17.55
N ASN A 83 -1.07 21.75 -16.68
CA ASN A 83 -1.17 23.18 -16.34
C ASN A 83 0.06 23.74 -15.61
N THR A 84 0.94 22.86 -15.09
CA THR A 84 2.16 23.23 -14.38
C THR A 84 3.09 24.11 -15.22
N ASP A 85 3.13 23.90 -16.54
CA ASP A 85 3.90 24.71 -17.48
C ASP A 85 3.51 26.20 -17.43
N VAL A 86 2.21 26.48 -17.28
CA VAL A 86 1.70 27.86 -17.18
C VAL A 86 2.24 28.52 -15.91
N TYR A 87 2.27 27.82 -14.78
CA TYR A 87 2.78 28.37 -13.51
C TYR A 87 4.29 28.60 -13.53
N ILE A 88 5.04 27.75 -14.25
CA ILE A 88 6.48 27.93 -14.47
C ILE A 88 6.72 29.18 -15.34
N LYS A 89 6.00 29.32 -16.46
CA LYS A 89 6.13 30.46 -17.37
C LYS A 89 5.71 31.79 -16.74
N THR A 90 4.63 31.78 -15.98
CA THR A 90 4.11 32.96 -15.27
C THR A 90 4.81 33.20 -13.93
N LYS A 91 5.77 32.35 -13.54
CA LYS A 91 6.59 32.46 -12.33
C LYS A 91 5.77 32.49 -11.03
N GLN A 92 4.68 31.73 -10.99
CA GLN A 92 3.75 31.66 -9.86
C GLN A 92 4.09 30.49 -8.92
N ALA A 93 5.06 30.69 -8.02
CA ALA A 93 5.58 29.63 -7.15
C ALA A 93 4.51 29.03 -6.21
N GLN A 94 3.62 29.88 -5.67
CA GLN A 94 2.57 29.43 -4.76
C GLN A 94 1.52 28.57 -5.47
N GLN A 95 1.15 28.95 -6.70
CA GLN A 95 0.18 28.20 -7.50
C GLN A 95 0.78 26.88 -7.98
N LEU A 96 2.06 26.88 -8.37
CA LEU A 96 2.81 25.68 -8.68
C LEU A 96 2.79 24.69 -7.49
N LYS A 97 3.10 25.18 -6.28
CA LYS A 97 3.08 24.36 -5.06
C LYS A 97 1.68 23.82 -4.75
N SER A 98 0.65 24.65 -4.82
CA SER A 98 -0.75 24.23 -4.59
C SER A 98 -1.19 23.16 -5.59
N ASN A 99 -0.89 23.35 -6.88
CA ASN A 99 -1.28 22.43 -7.93
C ASN A 99 -0.65 21.04 -7.75
N LEU A 100 0.64 20.98 -7.37
CA LEU A 100 1.34 19.73 -7.11
C LEU A 100 0.85 19.04 -5.82
N LEU A 101 0.49 19.81 -4.78
CA LEU A 101 -0.07 19.27 -3.53
C LEU A 101 -1.48 18.72 -3.72
N GLU A 102 -2.32 19.38 -4.51
CA GLU A 102 -3.65 18.86 -4.84
C GLU A 102 -3.58 17.57 -5.67
N ALA A 103 -2.47 17.33 -6.36
CA ALA A 103 -2.17 16.08 -7.04
C ALA A 103 -1.55 15.00 -6.12
N ALA A 104 -1.62 15.13 -4.79
CA ALA A 104 -0.96 14.22 -3.84
C ALA A 104 -1.22 12.73 -4.07
N ASN A 105 -2.45 12.36 -4.46
CA ASN A 105 -2.82 10.96 -4.70
C ASN A 105 -2.27 10.40 -6.01
N MET A 106 -1.80 11.26 -6.93
CA MET A 106 -1.28 10.86 -8.24
C MET A 106 -0.16 9.83 -8.14
N ARG A 107 0.74 9.97 -7.15
CA ARG A 107 1.83 9.00 -6.93
C ARG A 107 1.29 7.62 -6.59
N GLN A 108 0.29 7.56 -5.71
CA GLN A 108 -0.30 6.29 -5.29
C GLN A 108 -1.04 5.62 -6.46
N ASP A 109 -1.77 6.40 -7.24
CA ASP A 109 -2.52 5.87 -8.38
C ASP A 109 -1.59 5.44 -9.54
N LEU A 110 -0.51 6.17 -9.82
CA LEU A 110 0.52 5.74 -10.77
C LEU A 110 1.14 4.40 -10.37
N ILE A 111 1.46 4.25 -9.08
CA ILE A 111 1.99 2.99 -8.56
C ILE A 111 0.95 1.87 -8.71
N TYR A 112 -0.31 2.13 -8.37
CA TYR A 112 -1.39 1.15 -8.49
C TYR A 112 -1.56 0.59 -9.91
N PHE A 113 -1.47 1.46 -10.93
CA PHE A 113 -1.54 1.06 -12.34
C PHE A 113 -0.22 0.50 -12.89
N SER A 114 0.90 0.75 -12.23
CA SER A 114 2.22 0.26 -12.66
C SER A 114 2.49 -1.22 -12.35
N GLY A 115 1.60 -1.89 -11.61
CA GLY A 115 1.72 -3.30 -11.28
C GLY A 115 2.66 -3.56 -10.10
N GLY A 116 3.32 -4.72 -10.12
CA GLY A 116 4.18 -5.17 -9.02
C GLY A 116 5.45 -4.33 -8.85
N GLU A 117 5.97 -4.29 -7.63
CA GLU A 117 7.23 -3.63 -7.32
C GLU A 117 8.37 -4.21 -8.18
N GLY A 118 9.14 -3.33 -8.82
CA GLY A 118 10.23 -3.71 -9.71
C GLY A 118 9.86 -3.83 -11.19
N SER A 119 8.57 -3.72 -11.56
CA SER A 119 8.18 -3.65 -12.97
C SER A 119 8.79 -2.41 -13.66
N PRO A 120 9.02 -2.45 -14.99
CA PRO A 120 9.50 -1.28 -15.71
C PRO A 120 8.57 -0.07 -15.56
N ALA A 121 7.25 -0.28 -15.53
CA ALA A 121 6.28 0.78 -15.27
C ALA A 121 6.42 1.33 -13.85
N TYR A 122 6.68 0.48 -12.85
CA TYR A 122 6.84 0.92 -11.46
C TYR A 122 8.06 1.81 -11.28
N GLN A 123 9.18 1.44 -11.93
CA GLN A 123 10.39 2.27 -11.91
C GLN A 123 10.11 3.64 -12.54
N LYS A 124 9.43 3.69 -13.69
CA LYS A 124 9.06 4.96 -14.34
C LYS A 124 8.11 5.82 -13.49
N ALA A 125 7.13 5.19 -12.83
CA ALA A 125 6.24 5.90 -11.90
C ALA A 125 7.01 6.52 -10.72
N ARG A 126 8.02 5.81 -10.20
CA ARG A 126 8.91 6.32 -9.15
C ARG A 126 9.80 7.46 -9.64
N ASP A 127 10.42 7.30 -10.80
CA ASP A 127 11.28 8.33 -11.40
C ASP A 127 10.48 9.61 -11.69
N PHE A 128 9.24 9.47 -12.18
CA PHE A 128 8.32 10.58 -12.38
C PHE A 128 7.96 11.27 -11.06
N SER A 129 7.63 10.49 -10.03
CA SER A 129 7.30 11.02 -8.71
C SER A 129 8.46 11.79 -8.10
N GLN A 130 9.69 11.28 -8.27
CA GLN A 130 10.89 11.96 -7.81
C GLN A 130 11.12 13.26 -8.58
N LYS A 131 10.91 13.28 -9.90
CA LYS A 131 11.04 14.50 -10.69
C LYS A 131 9.99 15.57 -10.41
N ILE A 132 8.76 15.19 -10.07
CA ILE A 132 7.78 16.16 -9.58
C ILE A 132 8.20 16.74 -8.23
N ALA A 133 8.77 15.93 -7.35
CA ALA A 133 9.25 16.43 -6.07
C ALA A 133 10.39 17.46 -6.27
N THR A 134 11.35 17.17 -7.16
CA THR A 134 12.42 18.13 -7.51
C THR A 134 11.84 19.39 -8.16
N LEU A 135 10.88 19.25 -9.08
CA LEU A 135 10.17 20.37 -9.69
C LEU A 135 9.49 21.28 -8.65
N GLY A 136 8.88 20.70 -7.63
CA GLY A 136 8.27 21.44 -6.52
C GLY A 136 9.30 22.25 -5.74
N VAL A 137 10.47 21.67 -5.47
CA VAL A 137 11.58 22.34 -4.79
C VAL A 137 12.16 23.47 -5.64
N ASP A 138 12.45 23.22 -6.92
CA ASP A 138 12.98 24.23 -7.84
C ASP A 138 12.00 25.39 -8.03
N GLY A 139 10.70 25.07 -8.08
CA GLY A 139 9.61 26.03 -8.10
C GLY A 139 9.55 26.91 -6.85
N GLU A 140 9.71 26.32 -5.67
CA GLU A 140 9.75 27.02 -4.38
C GLU A 140 11.01 27.91 -4.26
N GLN A 141 12.15 27.42 -4.73
CA GLN A 141 13.41 28.17 -4.80
C GLN A 141 13.44 29.21 -5.94
N LYS A 142 12.37 29.30 -6.75
CA LYS A 142 12.23 30.21 -7.89
C LYS A 142 13.31 29.99 -8.97
N GLN A 143 13.84 28.78 -9.07
CA GLN A 143 14.81 28.37 -10.07
C GLN A 143 14.10 27.97 -11.37
N TRP A 144 13.46 28.94 -12.03
CA TRP A 144 12.56 28.71 -13.17
C TRP A 144 13.20 27.98 -14.36
N GLY A 145 14.50 28.18 -14.59
CA GLY A 145 15.24 27.48 -15.64
C GLY A 145 15.38 25.98 -15.35
N LEU A 146 15.67 25.62 -14.11
CA LEU A 146 15.76 24.23 -13.66
C LEU A 146 14.37 23.59 -13.59
N ALA A 147 13.38 24.32 -13.05
CA ALA A 147 11.99 23.88 -13.03
C ALA A 147 11.46 23.56 -14.44
N ALA A 148 11.78 24.38 -15.46
CA ALA A 148 11.38 24.10 -16.84
C ALA A 148 12.04 22.82 -17.40
N GLN A 149 13.32 22.60 -17.08
CA GLN A 149 14.03 21.38 -17.48
C GLN A 149 13.45 20.14 -16.80
N ASP A 150 13.19 20.23 -15.49
CA ASP A 150 12.62 19.13 -14.71
C ASP A 150 11.18 18.82 -15.13
N TYR A 151 10.39 19.84 -15.48
CA TYR A 151 9.06 19.64 -16.06
C TYR A 151 9.12 18.90 -17.41
N ALA A 152 10.06 19.28 -18.30
CA ALA A 152 10.25 18.58 -19.58
C ALA A 152 10.71 17.13 -19.36
N ALA A 153 11.62 16.90 -18.42
CA ALA A 153 12.06 15.56 -18.04
C ALA A 153 10.92 14.70 -17.47
N ALA A 154 10.14 15.26 -16.54
CA ALA A 154 8.97 14.60 -15.96
C ALA A 154 7.93 14.24 -17.04
N THR A 155 7.67 15.16 -17.98
CA THR A 155 6.74 14.92 -19.10
C THR A 155 7.21 13.76 -20.00
N LYS A 156 8.51 13.68 -20.26
CA LYS A 156 9.09 12.56 -21.03
C LYS A 156 8.92 11.23 -20.29
N ILE A 157 9.24 11.19 -18.99
CA ILE A 157 9.10 9.98 -18.16
C ILE A 157 7.63 9.54 -18.10
N LEU A 158 6.71 10.50 -17.96
CA LEU A 158 5.27 10.22 -17.95
C LEU A 158 4.80 9.60 -19.26
N LYS A 159 5.29 10.08 -20.41
CA LYS A 159 4.98 9.47 -21.71
C LYS A 159 5.49 8.02 -21.79
N GLU A 160 6.75 7.80 -21.41
CA GLU A 160 7.32 6.45 -21.34
C GLU A 160 6.54 5.53 -20.39
N TRP A 161 6.07 6.07 -19.25
CA TRP A 161 5.21 5.34 -18.33
C TRP A 161 3.88 4.94 -18.97
N LYS A 162 3.19 5.86 -19.65
CA LYS A 162 1.92 5.58 -20.34
C LYS A 162 2.08 4.45 -21.37
N ASP A 163 3.17 4.48 -22.13
CA ASP A 163 3.48 3.47 -23.15
C ASP A 163 3.69 2.08 -22.53
N VAL A 164 4.42 1.99 -21.42
CA VAL A 164 4.73 0.72 -20.75
C VAL A 164 3.53 0.20 -19.94
N ALA A 165 2.81 1.09 -19.25
CA ALA A 165 1.66 0.76 -18.43
C ALA A 165 0.37 0.50 -19.25
N LYS A 166 0.39 0.83 -20.56
CA LYS A 166 -0.77 0.80 -21.46
C LYS A 166 -1.96 1.60 -20.89
N PHE A 167 -1.65 2.77 -20.35
CA PHE A 167 -2.61 3.67 -19.69
C PHE A 167 -3.30 4.60 -20.68
#